data_AF-A0A965AMG2-F1
#
_entry.id   AF-A0A965AMG2-F1
#
_cell.length_a   1.000
_cell.length_b   1.000
_cell.length_c   1.000
_cell.angle_alpha   90.00
_cell.angle_beta   90.00
_cell.angle_gamma   90.00
#
_symmetry.space_group_name_H-M   'P 1'
#
loop_
_entity.id
_entity.type
_entity.pdbx_description
1 polymer ?
#
loop_
_entity_poly.entity_id
_entity_poly.type
_entity_poly.pdbx_seq_one_letter_code
_entity_poly.pdbx_strand_id
1 'polypeptide(L)'
;MLEWYQPGATLTETAKLLEQLFAESLGTTGLERTSCTAVFEQFLGVDPVTTDADGMAAAVEQQGLQLPEGLTKLSDSARWSLCFNLLLAEVVSPQLGHGRPTMLESWPAAEAAFARLDQHDPRLARRFEVFVKGVELVNGWEEEPSPAVLRNRIDATNALRKADGRRVLPTPNRLLAAHGEAMPEGVGAALGFDRLVMLAAGSESIDQVRGFSSTDA
;
A
#
# COMPACT_ATOMS: atom_id res chain seq x y z
N MET A 1 -4.93 -15.17 1.83
CA MET A 1 -4.32 -14.28 0.83
C MET A 1 -4.46 -14.91 -0.54
N LEU A 2 -4.87 -14.16 -1.55
CA LEU A 2 -4.85 -14.56 -2.95
C LEU A 2 -3.91 -13.61 -3.68
N GLU A 3 -2.83 -14.13 -4.26
CA GLU A 3 -1.79 -13.31 -4.89
C GLU A 3 -1.54 -13.81 -6.31
N TRP A 4 -1.41 -12.90 -7.26
CA TRP A 4 -1.18 -13.21 -8.67
C TRP A 4 -0.23 -12.20 -9.32
N TYR A 5 0.39 -12.63 -10.40
CA TYR A 5 1.27 -11.82 -11.24
C TYR A 5 0.78 -11.93 -12.68
N GLN A 6 0.64 -10.80 -13.36
CA GLN A 6 0.16 -10.74 -14.74
C GLN A 6 1.24 -10.12 -15.65
N PRO A 7 2.03 -10.95 -16.36
CA PRO A 7 3.01 -10.47 -17.33
C PRO A 7 2.36 -9.61 -18.42
N GLY A 8 3.01 -8.49 -18.75
CA GLY A 8 2.57 -7.51 -19.74
C GLY A 8 1.43 -6.61 -19.29
N ALA A 9 0.87 -6.81 -18.09
CA ALA A 9 -0.22 -5.99 -17.60
C ALA A 9 0.25 -4.61 -17.14
N THR A 10 -0.64 -3.64 -17.32
CA THR A 10 -0.56 -2.29 -16.78
C THR A 10 -1.50 -2.13 -15.57
N LEU A 11 -1.34 -1.04 -14.81
CA LEU A 11 -2.32 -0.68 -13.77
C LEU A 11 -3.74 -0.53 -14.33
N THR A 12 -3.89 -0.08 -15.58
CA THR A 12 -5.21 0.09 -16.22
C THR A 12 -5.88 -1.24 -16.55
N GLU A 13 -5.13 -2.24 -16.99
CA GLU A 13 -5.69 -3.59 -17.22
C GLU A 13 -6.02 -4.28 -15.90
N THR A 14 -5.16 -4.09 -14.89
CA THR A 14 -5.41 -4.59 -13.53
C THR A 14 -6.66 -3.96 -12.93
N ALA A 15 -6.89 -2.67 -13.13
CA ALA A 15 -8.10 -1.98 -12.70
C ALA A 15 -9.37 -2.61 -13.30
N LYS A 16 -9.37 -2.97 -14.59
CA LYS A 16 -10.50 -3.63 -15.24
C LYS A 16 -10.78 -5.02 -14.66
N LEU A 17 -9.72 -5.79 -14.41
CA LEU A 17 -9.84 -7.11 -13.78
C LEU A 17 -10.45 -6.98 -12.37
N LEU A 18 -9.97 -6.02 -11.58
CA LEU A 18 -10.46 -5.77 -10.22
C LEU A 18 -11.90 -5.27 -10.21
N GLU A 19 -12.27 -4.38 -11.14
CA GLU A 19 -13.66 -3.95 -11.32
C GLU A 19 -14.60 -5.13 -11.57
N GLN A 20 -14.22 -6.02 -12.50
CA GLN A 20 -15.00 -7.22 -12.79
C GLN A 20 -15.07 -8.16 -11.57
N LEU A 21 -13.93 -8.40 -10.93
CA LEU A 21 -13.85 -9.25 -9.74
C LEU A 21 -14.81 -8.76 -8.65
N PHE A 22 -14.77 -7.46 -8.32
CA PHE A 22 -15.63 -6.90 -7.27
C PHE A 22 -17.10 -6.85 -7.70
N ALA A 23 -17.40 -6.65 -8.98
CA ALA A 23 -18.77 -6.77 -9.47
C ALA A 23 -19.32 -8.20 -9.27
N GLU A 24 -18.52 -9.22 -9.58
CA GLU A 24 -18.93 -10.63 -9.44
C GLU A 24 -18.96 -11.10 -7.98
N SER A 25 -18.03 -10.66 -7.13
CA SER A 25 -17.92 -11.14 -5.75
C SER A 25 -18.70 -10.30 -4.73
N LEU A 26 -18.85 -9.00 -4.96
CA LEU A 26 -19.44 -8.04 -4.01
C LEU A 26 -20.68 -7.32 -4.56
N GLY A 27 -21.03 -7.52 -5.84
CA GLY A 27 -22.16 -6.83 -6.48
C GLY A 27 -21.94 -5.32 -6.65
N THR A 28 -20.67 -4.87 -6.67
CA THR A 28 -20.33 -3.45 -6.84
C THR A 28 -20.47 -3.00 -8.31
N THR A 29 -20.51 -1.69 -8.54
CA THR A 29 -20.49 -1.12 -9.89
C THR A 29 -19.38 -0.07 -10.02
N GLY A 30 -18.62 -0.14 -11.11
CA GLY A 30 -17.51 0.78 -11.34
C GLY A 30 -16.27 0.49 -10.48
N LEU A 31 -15.18 1.16 -10.83
CA LEU A 31 -13.99 1.31 -9.99
C LEU A 31 -13.53 2.76 -10.12
N GLU A 32 -13.58 3.51 -9.02
CA GLU A 32 -12.99 4.84 -8.97
C GLU A 32 -11.47 4.72 -8.94
N ARG A 33 -10.76 5.63 -9.60
CA ARG A 33 -9.29 5.73 -9.56
C ARG A 33 -8.91 7.13 -9.10
N THR A 34 -8.05 7.23 -8.11
CA THR A 34 -7.55 8.49 -7.56
C THR A 34 -6.11 8.33 -7.07
N SER A 35 -5.36 9.42 -6.92
CA SER A 35 -3.96 9.37 -6.49
C SER A 35 -3.80 9.58 -4.97
N CYS A 36 -2.71 9.06 -4.40
CA CYS A 36 -2.32 9.36 -3.01
C CYS A 36 -2.26 10.87 -2.74
N THR A 37 -1.63 11.64 -3.63
CA THR A 37 -1.58 13.09 -3.48
C THR A 37 -2.97 13.72 -3.45
N ALA A 38 -3.86 13.33 -4.37
CA ALA A 38 -5.20 13.91 -4.45
C ALA A 38 -6.02 13.65 -3.18
N VAL A 39 -5.99 12.42 -2.64
CA VAL A 39 -6.76 12.10 -1.42
C VAL A 39 -6.14 12.72 -0.16
N PHE A 40 -4.81 12.81 -0.07
CA PHE A 40 -4.15 13.49 1.04
C PHE A 40 -4.43 14.99 1.01
N GLU A 41 -4.36 15.63 -0.16
CA GLU A 41 -4.73 17.05 -0.29
C GLU A 41 -6.20 17.27 0.07
N GLN A 42 -7.09 16.41 -0.41
CA GLN A 42 -8.53 16.51 -0.15
C GLN A 42 -8.88 16.36 1.33
N PHE A 43 -8.35 15.35 2.02
CA PHE A 43 -8.77 15.00 3.38
C PHE A 43 -7.89 15.61 4.46
N LEU A 44 -6.64 15.94 4.15
CA LEU A 44 -5.64 16.39 5.12
C LEU A 44 -5.07 17.77 4.79
N GLY A 45 -5.26 18.27 3.56
CA GLY A 45 -4.69 19.55 3.13
C GLY A 45 -3.17 19.53 2.96
N VAL A 46 -2.56 18.34 2.83
CA VAL A 46 -1.11 18.16 2.67
C VAL A 46 -0.80 17.36 1.42
N ASP A 47 0.28 17.73 0.72
CA ASP A 47 0.84 16.91 -0.35
C ASP A 47 1.91 15.98 0.24
N PRO A 48 1.69 14.65 0.26
CA PRO A 48 2.63 13.71 0.87
C PRO A 48 3.96 13.65 0.11
N VAL A 49 4.01 14.09 -1.15
CA VAL A 49 5.24 14.05 -1.96
C VAL A 49 6.21 15.18 -1.57
N THR A 50 5.67 16.34 -1.17
CA THR A 50 6.46 17.54 -0.88
C THR A 50 6.56 17.87 0.61
N THR A 51 5.67 17.35 1.44
CA THR A 51 5.66 17.57 2.89
C THR A 51 6.74 16.74 3.56
N ASP A 52 7.54 17.36 4.42
CA ASP A 52 8.61 16.71 5.18
C ASP A 52 8.10 16.01 6.46
N ALA A 53 9.01 15.41 7.23
CA ALA A 53 8.66 14.63 8.42
C ALA A 53 7.98 15.45 9.52
N ASP A 54 8.38 16.71 9.69
CA ASP A 54 7.79 17.62 10.69
C ASP A 54 6.40 18.07 10.25
N GLY A 55 6.21 18.39 8.96
CA GLY A 55 4.91 18.70 8.38
C GLY A 55 3.93 17.52 8.47
N MET A 56 4.39 16.30 8.20
CA MET A 56 3.55 15.11 8.36
C MET A 56 3.18 14.84 9.83
N ALA A 57 4.09 15.07 10.77
CA ALA A 57 3.78 14.98 12.20
C ALA A 57 2.76 16.05 12.63
N ALA A 58 2.90 17.28 12.17
CA ALA A 58 1.93 18.33 12.42
C ALA A 58 0.55 17.98 11.84
N ALA A 59 0.50 17.35 10.67
CA ALA A 59 -0.76 16.88 10.08
C ALA A 59 -1.44 15.80 10.95
N VAL A 60 -0.68 14.87 11.55
CA VAL A 60 -1.23 13.90 12.53
C VAL A 60 -1.88 14.62 13.71
N GLU A 61 -1.18 15.60 14.30
CA GLU A 61 -1.69 16.35 15.46
C GLU A 61 -2.93 17.19 15.11
N GLN A 62 -2.98 17.77 13.90
CA GLN A 62 -4.14 18.53 13.42
C GLN A 62 -5.41 17.68 13.30
N GLN A 63 -5.26 16.38 13.03
CA GLN A 63 -6.35 15.41 13.01
C GLN A 63 -6.74 14.92 14.43
N GLY A 64 -6.09 15.44 15.48
CA GLY A 64 -6.33 15.05 16.86
C GLY A 64 -5.77 13.66 17.22
N LEU A 65 -4.95 13.07 16.34
CA LEU A 65 -4.33 11.77 16.56
C LEU A 65 -3.08 11.91 17.44
N GLN A 66 -2.78 10.85 18.19
CA GLN A 66 -1.57 10.81 19.02
C GLN A 66 -0.37 10.39 18.18
N LEU A 67 0.71 11.16 18.27
CA LEU A 67 1.98 10.76 17.66
C LEU A 67 2.52 9.51 18.35
N PRO A 68 3.04 8.52 17.61
CA PRO A 68 3.57 7.29 18.19
C PRO A 68 4.73 7.56 19.17
N GLU A 69 4.79 6.78 20.25
CA GLU A 69 5.89 6.88 21.20
C GLU A 69 7.25 6.64 20.54
N GLY A 70 8.23 7.46 20.87
CA GLY A 70 9.59 7.32 20.35
C GLY A 70 9.77 7.82 18.91
N LEU A 71 8.78 8.48 18.30
CA LEU A 71 8.88 9.09 16.98
C LEU A 71 10.15 9.96 16.83
N THR A 72 10.47 10.77 17.83
CA THR A 72 11.65 11.66 17.83
C THR A 72 13.01 10.93 17.84
N LYS A 73 13.02 9.63 18.12
CA LYS A 73 14.24 8.79 18.07
C LYS A 73 14.49 8.20 16.69
N LEU A 74 13.49 8.26 15.79
CA LEU A 74 13.58 7.73 14.44
C LEU A 74 14.23 8.76 13.50
N SER A 75 14.83 8.27 12.42
CA SER A 75 15.27 9.13 11.32
C SER A 75 14.08 9.85 10.65
N ASP A 76 14.32 10.98 9.99
CA ASP A 76 13.24 11.74 9.33
C ASP A 76 12.44 10.91 8.31
N SER A 77 13.12 10.06 7.54
CA SER A 77 12.43 9.15 6.59
C SER A 77 11.50 8.17 7.32
N ALA A 78 11.93 7.60 8.43
CA ALA A 78 11.12 6.69 9.23
C ALA A 78 9.98 7.42 9.96
N ARG A 79 10.22 8.64 10.44
CA ARG A 79 9.20 9.52 11.02
C ARG A 79 8.12 9.87 10.00
N TRP A 80 8.54 10.34 8.82
CA TRP A 80 7.65 10.67 7.71
C TRP A 80 6.78 9.47 7.34
N SER A 81 7.39 8.29 7.15
CA SER A 81 6.67 7.07 6.76
C SER A 81 5.68 6.64 7.84
N LEU A 82 6.06 6.75 9.11
CA LEU A 82 5.17 6.40 10.22
C LEU A 82 3.95 7.34 10.30
N CYS A 83 4.17 8.65 10.19
CA CYS A 83 3.09 9.63 10.16
C CYS A 83 2.20 9.47 8.92
N PHE A 84 2.79 9.23 7.74
CA PHE A 84 2.06 8.94 6.50
C PHE A 84 1.13 7.73 6.68
N ASN A 85 1.64 6.61 7.17
CA ASN A 85 0.86 5.39 7.35
C ASN A 85 -0.23 5.55 8.41
N LEU A 86 0.02 6.31 9.48
CA LEU A 86 -0.98 6.63 10.49
C LEU A 86 -2.12 7.47 9.91
N LEU A 87 -1.81 8.53 9.17
CA LEU A 87 -2.79 9.38 8.50
C LEU A 87 -3.58 8.60 7.44
N LEU A 88 -2.90 7.76 6.66
CA LEU A 88 -3.53 6.88 5.70
C LEU A 88 -4.55 5.97 6.39
N ALA A 89 -4.12 5.25 7.43
CA ALA A 89 -4.97 4.26 8.10
C ALA A 89 -6.15 4.88 8.87
N GLU A 90 -5.92 5.96 9.60
CA GLU A 90 -6.91 6.52 10.53
C GLU A 90 -7.83 7.56 9.89
N VAL A 91 -7.39 8.24 8.82
CA VAL A 91 -8.13 9.36 8.23
C VAL A 91 -8.51 9.10 6.79
N VAL A 92 -7.58 8.67 5.93
CA VAL A 92 -7.83 8.56 4.49
C VAL A 92 -8.60 7.28 4.16
N SER A 93 -8.05 6.11 4.50
CA SER A 93 -8.61 4.79 4.19
C SER A 93 -10.08 4.62 4.60
N PRO A 94 -10.53 5.08 5.79
CA PRO A 94 -11.94 4.97 6.19
C PRO A 94 -12.92 5.74 5.28
N GLN A 95 -12.43 6.71 4.50
CA GLN A 95 -13.25 7.52 3.58
C GLN A 95 -13.32 6.93 2.16
N LEU A 96 -12.51 5.91 1.86
CA LEU A 96 -12.40 5.36 0.51
C LEU A 96 -13.36 4.18 0.28
N GLY A 97 -13.78 3.99 -0.97
CA GLY A 97 -14.57 2.83 -1.36
C GLY A 97 -16.04 2.86 -0.95
N HIS A 98 -16.59 4.02 -0.58
CA HIS A 98 -18.02 4.17 -0.26
C HIS A 98 -18.84 4.40 -1.53
N GLY A 99 -19.90 3.61 -1.72
CA GLY A 99 -20.74 3.64 -2.91
C GLY A 99 -20.17 2.84 -4.10
N ARG A 100 -18.87 2.94 -4.36
CA ARG A 100 -18.14 2.08 -5.31
C ARG A 100 -16.70 1.82 -4.82
N PRO A 101 -16.04 0.73 -5.22
CA PRO A 101 -14.62 0.50 -4.95
C PRO A 101 -13.74 1.66 -5.41
N THR A 102 -12.68 1.97 -4.65
CA THR A 102 -11.72 3.03 -4.97
C THR A 102 -10.31 2.45 -5.03
N MET A 103 -9.66 2.56 -6.19
CA MET A 103 -8.25 2.26 -6.41
C MET A 103 -7.42 3.51 -6.17
N LEU A 104 -6.59 3.47 -5.14
CA LEU A 104 -5.65 4.50 -4.75
C LEU A 104 -4.28 4.23 -5.35
N GLU A 105 -3.85 5.05 -6.31
CA GLU A 105 -2.61 4.87 -7.09
C GLU A 105 -1.60 6.01 -6.89
N SER A 106 -0.46 5.94 -7.59
CA SER A 106 0.56 7.01 -7.60
C SER A 106 1.06 7.34 -6.19
N TRP A 107 1.62 6.35 -5.52
CA TRP A 107 2.11 6.45 -4.15
C TRP A 107 3.41 7.26 -4.08
N PRO A 108 3.71 7.95 -2.96
CA PRO A 108 5.02 8.55 -2.76
C PRO A 108 6.14 7.50 -2.89
N ALA A 109 7.26 7.86 -3.51
CA ALA A 109 8.39 6.94 -3.75
C ALA A 109 8.98 6.35 -2.45
N ALA A 110 8.84 7.05 -1.32
CA ALA A 110 9.21 6.54 -0.01
C ALA A 110 8.41 5.29 0.39
N GLU A 111 7.19 5.15 -0.14
CA GLU A 111 6.27 4.02 0.09
C GLU A 111 6.15 3.12 -1.17
N ALA A 112 7.18 3.11 -2.01
CA ALA A 112 7.17 2.35 -3.27
C ALA A 112 7.15 0.83 -3.08
N ALA A 113 7.58 0.31 -1.92
CA ALA A 113 7.85 -1.12 -1.74
C ALA A 113 8.74 -1.66 -2.90
N PHE A 114 8.26 -2.65 -3.66
CA PHE A 114 8.92 -3.20 -4.85
C PHE A 114 8.33 -2.68 -6.18
N ALA A 115 7.52 -1.63 -6.13
CA ALA A 115 7.00 -0.97 -7.31
C ALA A 115 8.10 -0.26 -8.11
N ARG A 116 7.92 -0.20 -9.43
CA ARG A 116 8.62 0.76 -10.28
C ARG A 116 8.32 2.19 -9.84
N LEU A 117 9.30 3.06 -10.03
CA LEU A 117 9.03 4.50 -9.99
C LEU A 117 8.38 4.94 -11.29
N ASP A 118 7.57 5.99 -11.19
CA ASP A 118 6.98 6.65 -12.34
C ASP A 118 8.06 7.27 -13.22
N GLN A 119 7.98 7.02 -14.54
CA GLN A 119 9.00 7.50 -15.49
C GLN A 119 8.94 9.01 -15.73
N HIS A 120 7.78 9.64 -15.50
CA HIS A 120 7.59 11.08 -15.69
C HIS A 120 7.83 11.87 -14.40
N ASP A 121 7.46 11.29 -13.25
CA ASP A 121 7.76 11.87 -11.92
C ASP A 121 8.31 10.82 -10.96
N PRO A 122 9.64 10.63 -10.88
CA PRO A 122 10.26 9.61 -10.02
C PRO A 122 10.00 9.75 -8.52
N ARG A 123 9.34 10.84 -8.07
CA ARG A 123 8.86 10.98 -6.70
C ARG A 123 7.60 10.15 -6.43
N LEU A 124 7.01 9.57 -7.47
CA LEU A 124 5.86 8.69 -7.42
C LEU A 124 6.24 7.25 -7.79
N ALA A 125 5.49 6.31 -7.25
CA ALA A 125 5.62 4.88 -7.46
C ALA A 125 4.36 4.32 -8.11
N ARG A 126 4.56 3.34 -9.00
CA ARG A 126 3.51 2.61 -9.73
C ARG A 126 2.89 1.52 -8.85
N ARG A 127 2.56 1.89 -7.61
CA ARG A 127 1.82 1.10 -6.61
C ARG A 127 0.36 1.51 -6.60
N PHE A 128 -0.49 0.60 -6.20
CA PHE A 128 -1.88 0.86 -5.91
C PHE A 128 -2.38 0.03 -4.73
N GLU A 129 -3.43 0.53 -4.08
CA GLU A 129 -4.28 -0.25 -3.19
C GLU A 129 -5.75 -0.09 -3.61
N VAL A 130 -6.61 -1.04 -3.27
CA VAL A 130 -8.06 -0.92 -3.52
C VAL A 130 -8.85 -1.06 -2.24
N PHE A 131 -9.75 -0.11 -2.02
CA PHE A 131 -10.61 -0.02 -0.85
C PHE A 131 -12.07 -0.24 -1.23
N VAL A 132 -12.79 -0.96 -0.37
CA VAL A 132 -14.25 -1.13 -0.45
C VAL A 132 -14.83 -0.92 0.95
N LYS A 133 -15.75 0.05 1.08
CA LYS A 133 -16.37 0.45 2.36
C LYS A 133 -15.33 0.71 3.47
N GLY A 134 -14.26 1.42 3.14
CA GLY A 134 -13.16 1.74 4.06
C GLY A 134 -12.20 0.57 4.36
N VAL A 135 -12.40 -0.60 3.77
CA VAL A 135 -11.54 -1.78 3.97
C VAL A 135 -10.60 -1.94 2.78
N GLU A 136 -9.29 -1.93 3.05
CA GLU A 136 -8.26 -2.31 2.07
C GLU A 136 -8.41 -3.79 1.69
N LEU A 137 -8.69 -4.06 0.42
CA LEU A 137 -8.82 -5.42 -0.12
C LEU A 137 -7.62 -5.86 -0.94
N VAL A 138 -6.97 -4.95 -1.65
CA VAL A 138 -5.89 -5.28 -2.58
C VAL A 138 -4.74 -4.32 -2.38
N ASN A 139 -3.52 -4.84 -2.40
CA ASN A 139 -2.29 -4.08 -2.57
C ASN A 139 -1.52 -4.68 -3.75
N GLY A 140 -1.00 -3.84 -4.63
CA GLY A 140 -0.27 -4.28 -5.82
C GLY A 140 0.55 -3.19 -6.46
N TRP A 141 1.36 -3.55 -7.45
CA TRP A 141 2.21 -2.61 -8.15
C TRP A 141 2.72 -3.15 -9.48
N GLU A 142 3.14 -2.25 -10.36
CA GLU A 142 4.02 -2.60 -11.50
C GLU A 142 5.40 -2.98 -10.94
N GLU A 143 5.81 -4.22 -11.15
CA GLU A 143 7.00 -4.81 -10.52
C GLU A 143 8.30 -4.16 -11.01
N GLU A 144 9.20 -3.81 -10.09
CA GLU A 144 10.57 -3.37 -10.41
C GLU A 144 11.43 -4.58 -10.82
N PRO A 145 11.79 -4.72 -12.11
CA PRO A 145 12.54 -5.88 -12.57
C PRO A 145 14.01 -5.82 -12.19
N SER A 146 14.55 -4.65 -11.81
CA SER A 146 15.98 -4.48 -11.58
C SER A 146 16.42 -5.06 -10.22
N PRO A 147 17.23 -6.13 -10.20
CA PRO A 147 17.73 -6.69 -8.95
C PRO A 147 18.65 -5.72 -8.21
N ALA A 148 19.31 -4.80 -8.93
CA ALA A 148 20.15 -3.77 -8.33
C ALA A 148 19.32 -2.73 -7.57
N VAL A 149 18.20 -2.28 -8.15
CA VAL A 149 17.28 -1.34 -7.48
C VAL A 149 16.68 -1.98 -6.23
N LEU A 150 16.17 -3.21 -6.35
CA LEU A 150 15.61 -3.95 -5.21
C LEU A 150 16.65 -4.18 -4.10
N ARG A 151 17.88 -4.56 -4.47
CA ARG A 151 18.99 -4.70 -3.51
C ARG A 151 19.24 -3.40 -2.75
N ASN A 152 19.36 -2.28 -3.46
CA ASN A 152 19.60 -0.98 -2.83
C ASN A 152 18.49 -0.59 -1.86
N ARG A 153 17.22 -0.83 -2.23
CA ARG A 153 16.07 -0.60 -1.34
C ARG A 153 16.11 -1.49 -0.10
N ILE A 154 16.38 -2.79 -0.27
CA ILE A 154 16.50 -3.74 0.84
C ILE A 154 17.63 -3.34 1.80
N ASP A 155 18.79 -2.94 1.26
CA ASP A 155 19.94 -2.52 2.05
C ASP A 155 19.64 -1.21 2.80
N ALA A 156 18.96 -0.26 2.17
CA ALA A 156 18.48 0.97 2.81
C ALA A 156 17.47 0.69 3.94
N THR A 157 16.47 -0.15 3.70
CA THR A 157 15.52 -0.59 4.75
C THR A 157 16.25 -1.26 5.91
N ASN A 158 17.25 -2.11 5.63
CA ASN A 158 18.04 -2.75 6.67
C ASN A 158 18.93 -1.76 7.45
N ALA A 159 19.45 -0.71 6.80
CA ALA A 159 20.17 0.36 7.47
C ALA A 159 19.25 1.13 8.44
N LEU A 160 18.04 1.48 8.01
CA LEU A 160 17.01 2.10 8.86
C LEU A 160 16.65 1.20 10.04
N ARG A 161 16.37 -0.08 9.79
CA ARG A 161 16.10 -1.07 10.85
C ARG A 161 17.22 -1.12 11.88
N LYS A 162 18.48 -1.13 11.45
CA LYS A 162 19.64 -1.13 12.34
C LYS A 162 19.73 0.16 13.17
N ALA A 163 19.50 1.31 12.56
CA ALA A 163 19.48 2.60 13.24
C ALA A 163 18.37 2.65 14.31
N ASP A 164 17.21 2.06 14.03
CA ASP A 164 16.07 1.96 14.93
C ASP A 164 16.21 0.83 15.98
N GLY A 165 17.37 0.18 16.09
CA GLY A 165 17.62 -0.92 17.03
C GLY A 165 16.89 -2.23 16.69
N ARG A 166 16.33 -2.36 15.49
CA ARG A 166 15.64 -3.56 15.00
C ARG A 166 16.63 -4.53 14.35
N ARG A 167 16.28 -5.82 14.37
CA ARG A 167 17.05 -6.86 13.68
C ARG A 167 17.07 -6.63 12.16
N VAL A 168 18.25 -6.66 11.57
CA VAL A 168 18.48 -6.71 10.11
C VAL A 168 17.90 -8.00 9.53
N LEU A 169 17.16 -7.90 8.44
CA LEU A 169 16.59 -9.04 7.73
C LEU A 169 17.62 -9.61 6.74
N PRO A 170 17.63 -10.94 6.53
CA PRO A 170 18.53 -11.55 5.57
C PRO A 170 18.21 -11.07 4.15
N THR A 171 19.24 -10.78 3.36
CA THR A 171 19.07 -10.42 1.94
C THR A 171 18.47 -11.61 1.17
N PRO A 172 17.34 -11.44 0.47
CA PRO A 172 16.66 -12.52 -0.24
C PRO A 172 17.35 -12.81 -1.57
N ASN A 173 18.53 -13.44 -1.54
CA ASN A 173 19.36 -13.65 -2.74
C ASN A 173 18.66 -14.47 -3.84
N ARG A 174 17.76 -15.41 -3.47
CA ARG A 174 16.97 -16.16 -4.46
C ARG A 174 15.98 -15.27 -5.22
N LEU A 175 15.32 -14.35 -4.52
CA LEU A 175 14.42 -13.37 -5.13
C LEU A 175 15.20 -12.47 -6.10
N LEU A 176 16.31 -11.91 -5.62
CA LEU A 176 17.16 -11.03 -6.44
C LEU A 176 17.75 -11.75 -7.66
N ALA A 177 18.09 -13.03 -7.54
CA ALA A 177 18.60 -13.82 -8.66
C ALA A 177 17.51 -14.18 -9.69
N ALA A 178 16.23 -14.18 -9.30
CA ALA A 178 15.09 -14.39 -10.20
C ALA A 178 14.68 -13.11 -10.94
N HIS A 179 15.09 -11.94 -10.45
CA HIS A 179 14.89 -10.64 -11.10
C HIS A 179 15.95 -10.37 -12.18
N GLY A 180 15.66 -9.46 -13.09
CA GLY A 180 16.55 -9.05 -14.18
C GLY A 180 15.88 -9.21 -15.55
N GLU A 181 16.70 -9.32 -16.60
CA GLU A 181 16.26 -9.30 -18.00
C GLU A 181 15.25 -10.40 -18.37
N ALA A 182 15.24 -11.52 -17.64
CA ALA A 182 14.32 -12.62 -17.89
C ALA A 182 12.94 -12.42 -17.23
N MET A 183 12.81 -11.48 -16.28
CA MET A 183 11.54 -11.18 -15.64
C MET A 183 10.72 -10.29 -16.57
N PRO A 184 9.55 -10.73 -17.07
CA PRO A 184 8.71 -9.87 -17.88
C PRO A 184 8.21 -8.70 -17.04
N GLU A 185 7.98 -7.57 -17.69
CA GLU A 185 7.23 -6.48 -17.08
C GLU A 185 5.81 -6.95 -16.74
N GLY A 186 5.18 -6.36 -15.73
CA GLY A 186 3.82 -6.72 -15.36
C GLY A 186 3.43 -6.16 -14.00
N VAL A 187 2.22 -6.52 -13.58
CA VAL A 187 1.66 -6.15 -12.29
C VAL A 187 1.53 -7.37 -11.40
N GLY A 188 2.01 -7.24 -10.16
CA GLY A 188 1.68 -8.13 -9.05
C GLY A 188 0.57 -7.52 -8.20
N ALA A 189 -0.33 -8.35 -7.70
CA ALA A 189 -1.37 -7.93 -6.77
C ALA A 189 -1.69 -9.02 -5.76
N ALA A 190 -1.90 -8.60 -4.51
CA ALA A 190 -2.28 -9.44 -3.39
C ALA A 190 -3.62 -8.97 -2.82
N LEU A 191 -4.59 -9.89 -2.77
CA LEU A 191 -5.94 -9.68 -2.27
C LEU A 191 -6.15 -10.36 -0.92
N GLY A 192 -6.67 -9.60 0.04
CA GLY A 192 -7.12 -10.08 1.34
C GLY A 192 -8.38 -10.93 1.22
N PHE A 193 -8.22 -12.23 0.95
CA PHE A 193 -9.34 -13.14 0.72
C PHE A 193 -10.37 -13.15 1.87
N ASP A 194 -9.93 -13.23 3.11
CA ASP A 194 -10.83 -13.22 4.27
C ASP A 194 -11.60 -11.89 4.39
N ARG A 195 -10.98 -10.75 4.05
CA ARG A 195 -11.65 -9.45 4.01
C ARG A 195 -12.69 -9.38 2.88
N LEU A 196 -12.40 -10.00 1.73
CA LEU A 196 -13.35 -10.11 0.63
C LEU A 196 -14.58 -10.92 1.05
N VAL A 197 -14.37 -12.09 1.67
CA VAL A 197 -15.46 -12.94 2.19
C VAL A 197 -16.25 -12.20 3.27
N MET A 198 -15.57 -11.50 4.19
CA MET A 198 -16.21 -10.67 5.21
C MET A 198 -17.15 -9.64 4.60
N LEU A 199 -16.71 -8.90 3.58
CA LEU A 199 -17.55 -7.92 2.89
C LEU A 199 -18.70 -8.57 2.10
N ALA A 200 -18.45 -9.70 1.44
CA ALA A 200 -19.45 -10.44 0.67
C ALA A 200 -20.57 -11.00 1.58
N ALA A 201 -20.20 -11.45 2.78
CA ALA A 201 -21.12 -11.96 3.78
C ALA A 201 -21.83 -10.85 4.58
N GLY A 202 -21.41 -9.59 4.43
CA GLY A 202 -21.91 -8.48 5.25
C GLY A 202 -21.48 -8.58 6.72
N SER A 203 -20.37 -9.26 7.00
CA SER A 203 -19.81 -9.42 8.34
C SER A 203 -19.04 -8.19 8.81
N GLU A 204 -19.02 -7.96 10.12
CA GLU A 204 -18.31 -6.83 10.74
C GLU A 204 -16.93 -7.22 11.27
N SER A 205 -16.62 -8.53 11.30
CA SER A 205 -15.33 -9.04 11.78
C SER A 205 -14.84 -10.20 10.94
N ILE A 206 -13.52 -10.24 10.72
CA ILE A 206 -12.85 -11.33 10.01
C ILE A 206 -13.02 -12.68 10.73
N ASP A 207 -13.20 -12.68 12.05
CA ASP A 207 -13.40 -13.91 12.82
C ASP A 207 -14.73 -14.59 12.48
N GLN A 208 -15.72 -13.85 11.98
CA GLN A 208 -17.03 -14.39 11.58
C GLN A 208 -16.97 -15.19 10.27
N VAL A 209 -15.90 -15.06 9.50
CA VAL A 209 -15.71 -15.73 8.21
C VAL A 209 -14.57 -16.75 8.21
N ARG A 210 -13.97 -17.00 9.38
CA ARG A 210 -12.95 -18.02 9.58
C ARG A 210 -13.57 -19.24 10.26
N GLY A 211 -13.12 -20.43 9.90
CA GLY A 211 -13.62 -21.68 10.51
C GLY A 211 -13.27 -21.83 12.00
N PHE A 212 -12.17 -21.20 12.45
CA PHE A 212 -11.75 -21.08 13.84
C PHE A 212 -11.24 -19.66 14.08
N SER A 213 -11.69 -19.04 15.17
CA SER A 213 -11.35 -17.66 15.52
C SER A 213 -9.98 -17.56 16.18
N SER A 214 -9.47 -16.34 16.30
CA SER A 214 -8.25 -16.06 17.05
C SER A 214 -8.32 -16.44 18.54
N THR A 215 -9.52 -16.57 19.10
CA THR A 215 -9.76 -16.98 20.49
C THR A 215 -9.90 -18.50 20.67
N ASP A 216 -9.99 -19.27 19.59
CA ASP A 216 -10.11 -20.74 19.63
C ASP A 216 -8.74 -21.45 19.61
N ALA A 217 -7.63 -20.70 19.44
CA ALA A 217 -6.26 -21.21 19.26
C ALA A 217 -5.34 -20.92 20.46
#